data_AF-A0A9E0WG36-F1
#
_entry.id   AF-A0A9E0WG36-F1
#
_cell.length_a   1.000
_cell.length_b   1.000
_cell.length_c   1.000
_cell.angle_alpha   90.00
_cell.angle_beta   90.00
_cell.angle_gamma   90.00
#
_symmetry.space_group_name_H-M   'P 1'
#
loop_
_entity.id
_entity.type
_entity.pdbx_description
1 polymer ?
#
loop_
_entity_poly.entity_id
_entity_poly.type
_entity_poly.pdbx_seq_one_letter_code
_entity_poly.pdbx_strand_id
1 'polypeptide(L)'
;MAFDPEIRDALIEQVRRFVRERCVPIEAQVAEDDKVPEDIVDEMKALGLFGLAVPESYGGLGLDMETECLVGFELGWTSPAFRSVAGTNIGIGSQALVLFGTEEQKSEWLPKVASGETVTSFALTEPEAGSDAGGLKTKATPDGDGYILNGTKRFITNANVADLFTVMARTDADEPGAKGVSAFIVRRDTPGLSVGKPEKKMGQQGAHICDVIFDNARIDASCRIAGEGEGFKVAMSVLDKGRLHISSVCTGMA
;
A
#
# COMPACT_ATOMS: atom_id res chain seq x y z
N MET A 1 -8.52 14.43 -17.06
CA MET A 1 -7.83 15.50 -17.79
C MET A 1 -6.37 15.07 -17.83
N ALA A 2 -5.69 15.16 -18.97
CA ALA A 2 -4.29 14.73 -19.04
C ALA A 2 -3.44 15.63 -18.13
N PHE A 3 -2.49 15.03 -17.41
CA PHE A 3 -1.52 15.78 -16.63
C PHE A 3 -0.67 16.69 -17.54
N ASP A 4 -0.24 17.85 -17.04
CA ASP A 4 0.51 18.81 -17.84
C ASP A 4 1.82 18.17 -18.38
N PRO A 5 2.05 18.14 -19.71
CA PRO A 5 3.22 17.47 -20.28
C PRO A 5 4.56 18.05 -19.83
N GLU A 6 4.67 19.36 -19.61
CA GLU A 6 5.93 19.99 -19.18
C GLU A 6 6.24 19.64 -17.72
N ILE A 7 5.21 19.68 -16.86
CA ILE A 7 5.34 19.25 -15.46
C ILE A 7 5.69 17.76 -15.38
N ARG A 8 5.06 16.93 -16.23
CA ARG A 8 5.36 15.51 -16.35
C ARG A 8 6.83 15.28 -16.72
N ASP A 9 7.31 15.88 -17.79
CA ASP A 9 8.67 15.64 -18.28
C ASP A 9 9.72 16.10 -17.26
N ALA A 10 9.48 17.22 -16.58
CA ALA A 10 10.33 17.70 -15.49
C ALA A 10 10.36 16.72 -14.30
N LEU A 11 9.21 16.19 -13.89
CA LEU A 11 9.11 15.17 -12.85
C LEU A 11 9.88 13.90 -13.23
N ILE A 12 9.68 13.38 -14.44
CA ILE A 12 10.35 12.17 -14.90
C ILE A 12 11.87 12.37 -14.91
N GLU A 13 12.37 13.52 -15.39
CA GLU A 13 13.80 13.81 -15.35
C GLU A 13 14.34 13.90 -13.93
N GLN A 14 13.58 14.50 -13.01
CA GLN A 14 13.97 14.57 -11.59
C GLN A 14 14.05 13.18 -10.95
N VAL A 15 13.05 12.32 -11.20
CA VAL A 15 13.04 10.93 -10.71
C VAL A 15 14.18 10.13 -11.33
N ARG A 16 14.41 10.28 -12.64
CA ARG A 16 15.53 9.64 -13.34
C ARG A 16 16.85 9.98 -12.68
N ARG A 17 17.13 11.28 -12.50
CA ARG A 17 18.37 11.73 -11.86
C ARG A 17 18.52 11.16 -10.45
N PHE A 18 17.47 11.23 -9.64
CA PHE A 18 17.45 10.64 -8.30
C PHE A 18 17.80 9.14 -8.35
N VAL A 19 17.13 8.36 -9.21
CA VAL A 19 17.40 6.93 -9.34
C VAL A 19 18.85 6.67 -9.76
N ARG A 20 19.37 7.37 -10.78
CA ARG A 20 20.72 7.13 -11.32
C ARG A 20 21.83 7.55 -10.37
N GLU A 21 21.66 8.67 -9.70
CA GLU A 21 22.73 9.30 -8.92
C GLU A 21 22.66 8.94 -7.43
N ARG A 22 21.48 8.56 -6.91
CA ARG A 22 21.25 8.31 -5.49
C ARG A 22 20.92 6.85 -5.18
N CYS A 23 20.11 6.18 -6.00
CA CYS A 23 19.69 4.79 -5.72
C CYS A 23 20.65 3.74 -6.30
N VAL A 24 20.93 3.80 -7.60
CA VAL A 24 21.78 2.80 -8.31
C VAL A 24 23.16 2.62 -7.63
N PRO A 25 23.87 3.68 -7.20
CA PRO A 25 25.20 3.51 -6.60
C PRO A 25 25.23 2.72 -5.28
N ILE A 26 24.10 2.60 -4.58
CA ILE A 26 24.00 2.01 -3.24
C ILE A 26 23.19 0.70 -3.21
N GLU A 27 22.84 0.13 -4.36
CA GLU A 27 22.03 -1.10 -4.43
C GLU A 27 22.63 -2.28 -3.68
N ALA A 28 23.94 -2.47 -3.81
CA ALA A 28 24.67 -3.53 -3.12
C ALA A 28 24.63 -3.34 -1.59
N GLN A 29 24.76 -2.08 -1.13
CA GLN A 29 24.64 -1.75 0.28
C GLN A 29 23.24 -2.05 0.79
N VAL A 30 22.18 -1.62 0.09
CA VAL A 30 20.79 -1.90 0.48
C VAL A 30 20.53 -3.41 0.54
N ALA A 31 21.11 -4.17 -0.37
CA ALA A 31 20.97 -5.61 -0.37
C ALA A 31 21.68 -6.29 0.82
N GLU A 32 22.85 -5.79 1.22
CA GLU A 32 23.62 -6.28 2.37
C GLU A 32 22.98 -5.89 3.71
N ASP A 33 22.57 -4.62 3.83
CA ASP A 33 21.96 -4.06 5.04
C ASP A 33 20.48 -4.47 5.21
N ASP A 34 19.85 -4.99 4.15
CA ASP A 34 18.42 -5.29 4.07
C ASP A 34 17.54 -4.10 4.48
N LYS A 35 17.99 -2.87 4.17
CA LYS A 35 17.30 -1.61 4.50
C LYS A 35 17.71 -0.49 3.53
N VAL A 36 16.73 0.33 3.12
CA VAL A 36 17.02 1.59 2.42
C VAL A 36 17.43 2.67 3.45
N PRO A 37 18.57 3.37 3.25
CA PRO A 37 19.02 4.43 4.16
C PRO A 37 17.97 5.54 4.36
N GLU A 38 17.90 6.08 5.58
CA GLU A 38 16.89 7.07 5.96
C GLU A 38 17.02 8.38 5.17
N ASP A 39 18.22 8.80 4.81
CA ASP A 39 18.45 9.99 3.97
C ASP A 39 17.86 9.83 2.56
N ILE A 40 17.91 8.62 2.00
CA ILE A 40 17.27 8.31 0.72
C ILE A 40 15.74 8.34 0.87
N VAL A 41 15.21 7.79 1.97
CA VAL A 41 13.76 7.83 2.25
C VAL A 41 13.27 9.28 2.39
N ASP A 42 14.02 10.13 3.07
CA ASP A 42 13.68 11.55 3.23
C ASP A 42 13.74 12.31 1.88
N GLU A 43 14.71 12.00 1.03
CA GLU A 43 14.76 12.52 -0.34
C GLU A 43 13.55 12.06 -1.17
N MET A 44 13.13 10.79 -1.05
CA MET A 44 11.90 10.29 -1.69
C MET A 44 10.63 11.04 -1.22
N LYS A 45 10.54 11.38 0.08
CA LYS A 45 9.44 12.20 0.62
C LYS A 45 9.48 13.61 0.06
N ALA A 46 10.66 14.24 0.01
CA ALA A 46 10.84 15.58 -0.54
C ALA A 46 10.48 15.67 -2.04
N LEU A 47 10.71 14.59 -2.79
CA LEU A 47 10.29 14.45 -4.19
C LEU A 47 8.78 14.19 -4.36
N GLY A 48 8.03 13.99 -3.27
CA GLY A 48 6.60 13.70 -3.32
C GLY A 48 6.27 12.26 -3.73
N LEU A 49 7.24 11.33 -3.71
CA LEU A 49 7.03 9.96 -4.19
C LEU A 49 6.01 9.17 -3.36
N PHE A 50 5.74 9.55 -2.12
CA PHE A 50 4.71 8.90 -1.30
C PHE A 50 3.28 9.33 -1.70
N GLY A 51 3.13 10.47 -2.37
CA GLY A 51 1.85 11.10 -2.71
C GLY A 51 1.52 11.09 -4.20
N LEU A 52 2.19 10.29 -5.04
CA LEU A 52 2.01 10.30 -6.50
C LEU A 52 0.53 10.26 -6.92
N ALA A 53 -0.22 9.32 -6.36
CA ALA A 53 -1.62 9.07 -6.69
C ALA A 53 -2.63 9.73 -5.74
N VAL A 54 -2.15 10.50 -4.75
CA VAL A 54 -3.01 11.23 -3.82
C VAL A 54 -3.41 12.57 -4.46
N PRO A 55 -4.68 12.99 -4.40
CA PRO A 55 -5.09 14.26 -5.01
C PRO A 55 -4.37 15.47 -4.40
N GLU A 56 -4.16 16.51 -5.20
CA GLU A 56 -3.50 17.76 -4.77
C GLU A 56 -4.22 18.44 -3.60
N SER A 57 -5.55 18.33 -3.53
CA SER A 57 -6.36 18.85 -2.41
C SER A 57 -5.99 18.23 -1.05
N TYR A 58 -5.34 17.07 -1.08
CA TYR A 58 -4.83 16.36 0.09
C TYR A 58 -3.29 16.37 0.14
N GLY A 59 -2.61 17.24 -0.61
CA GLY A 59 -1.16 17.41 -0.58
C GLY A 59 -0.35 16.38 -1.38
N GLY A 60 -1.00 15.57 -2.23
CA GLY A 60 -0.31 14.70 -3.19
C GLY A 60 -0.03 15.40 -4.53
N LEU A 61 0.45 14.63 -5.51
CA LEU A 61 0.75 15.12 -6.86
C LEU A 61 -0.40 14.94 -7.86
N GLY A 62 -1.44 14.18 -7.50
CA GLY A 62 -2.62 13.98 -8.34
C GLY A 62 -2.33 13.39 -9.72
N LEU A 63 -1.27 12.58 -9.84
CA LEU A 63 -0.83 12.06 -11.14
C LEU A 63 -1.89 11.19 -11.81
N ASP A 64 -1.94 11.25 -13.14
CA ASP A 64 -2.66 10.26 -13.93
C ASP A 64 -1.85 8.95 -14.06
N MET A 65 -2.54 7.88 -14.45
CA MET A 65 -1.93 6.54 -14.51
C MET A 65 -0.79 6.46 -15.54
N GLU A 66 -0.84 7.23 -16.62
CA GLU A 66 0.25 7.30 -17.60
C GLU A 66 1.52 7.85 -16.94
N THR A 67 1.40 8.97 -16.22
CA THR A 67 2.53 9.58 -15.51
C THR A 67 3.05 8.69 -14.38
N GLU A 68 2.16 8.03 -13.62
CA GLU A 68 2.56 7.02 -12.62
C GLU A 68 3.34 5.86 -13.26
N CYS A 69 2.96 5.41 -14.47
CA CYS A 69 3.68 4.38 -15.20
C CYS A 69 5.08 4.85 -15.62
N LEU A 70 5.21 6.09 -16.10
CA LEU A 70 6.51 6.66 -16.48
C LEU A 70 7.46 6.79 -15.27
N VAL A 71 6.95 7.21 -14.11
CA VAL A 71 7.70 7.19 -12.85
C VAL A 71 8.11 5.76 -12.50
N GLY A 72 7.21 4.79 -12.68
CA GLY A 72 7.49 3.36 -12.47
C GLY A 72 8.59 2.82 -13.37
N PHE A 73 8.69 3.25 -14.63
CA PHE A 73 9.81 2.88 -15.51
C PHE A 73 11.15 3.36 -14.94
N GLU A 74 11.22 4.61 -14.48
CA GLU A 74 12.46 5.15 -13.89
C GLU A 74 12.80 4.44 -12.58
N LEU A 75 11.83 4.19 -11.70
CA LEU A 75 12.07 3.43 -10.46
C LEU A 75 12.50 1.98 -10.72
N GLY A 76 12.11 1.38 -11.85
CA GLY A 76 12.51 0.04 -12.25
C GLY A 76 13.98 -0.11 -12.63
N TRP A 77 14.69 1.00 -12.89
CA TRP A 77 16.12 0.99 -13.20
C TRP A 77 17.03 0.78 -11.98
N THR A 78 16.45 0.57 -10.81
CA THR A 78 17.18 0.22 -9.60
C THR A 78 16.51 -0.94 -8.86
N SER A 79 17.16 -1.46 -7.81
CA SER A 79 16.65 -2.49 -6.93
C SER A 79 15.19 -2.23 -6.55
N PRO A 80 14.30 -3.23 -6.66
CA PRO A 80 12.89 -3.10 -6.28
C PRO A 80 12.68 -2.64 -4.82
N ALA A 81 13.71 -2.74 -3.98
CA ALA A 81 13.71 -2.24 -2.61
C ALA A 81 13.35 -0.74 -2.53
N PHE A 82 13.95 0.10 -3.38
CA PHE A 82 13.67 1.54 -3.40
C PHE A 82 12.22 1.83 -3.76
N ARG A 83 11.71 1.17 -4.81
CA ARG A 83 10.29 1.28 -5.17
C ARG A 83 9.38 0.82 -4.04
N SER A 84 9.76 -0.21 -3.29
CA SER A 84 8.93 -0.73 -2.20
C SER A 84 8.73 0.29 -1.08
N VAL A 85 9.72 1.14 -0.79
CA VAL A 85 9.64 2.16 0.30
C VAL A 85 8.36 2.98 0.23
N ALA A 86 8.06 3.57 -0.93
CA ALA A 86 6.82 4.32 -1.15
C ALA A 86 5.73 3.48 -1.83
N GLY A 87 6.04 2.25 -2.24
CA GLY A 87 5.26 1.48 -3.20
C GLY A 87 3.86 1.08 -2.74
N THR A 88 3.64 0.95 -1.43
CA THR A 88 2.30 0.72 -0.85
C THR A 88 1.50 2.01 -0.73
N ASN A 89 2.15 3.16 -0.47
CA ASN A 89 1.52 4.48 -0.50
C ASN A 89 1.16 4.95 -1.91
N ILE A 90 2.05 4.71 -2.89
CA ILE A 90 1.79 4.97 -4.32
C ILE A 90 0.66 4.06 -4.82
N GLY A 91 0.77 2.78 -4.47
CA GLY A 91 -0.10 1.72 -4.98
C GLY A 91 -1.19 1.33 -4.00
N ILE A 92 -1.31 0.03 -3.79
CA ILE A 92 -2.54 -0.59 -3.27
C ILE A 92 -2.91 -0.24 -1.82
N GLY A 93 -1.97 0.26 -1.01
CA GLY A 93 -2.23 0.57 0.41
C GLY A 93 -3.13 1.78 0.60
N SER A 94 -2.92 2.85 -0.18
CA SER A 94 -3.67 4.11 -0.09
C SER A 94 -4.86 4.20 -1.05
N GLN A 95 -4.84 3.46 -2.15
CA GLN A 95 -5.83 3.65 -3.23
C GLN A 95 -7.25 3.27 -2.81
N ALA A 96 -7.42 2.36 -1.85
CA ALA A 96 -8.75 2.08 -1.29
C ALA A 96 -9.35 3.34 -0.65
N LEU A 97 -8.53 4.10 0.09
CA LEU A 97 -8.94 5.34 0.72
C LEU A 97 -9.19 6.46 -0.30
N VAL A 98 -8.31 6.59 -1.31
CA VAL A 98 -8.47 7.59 -2.39
C VAL A 98 -9.80 7.38 -3.14
N LEU A 99 -10.10 6.13 -3.51
CA LEU A 99 -11.24 5.81 -4.36
C LEU A 99 -12.56 5.67 -3.59
N PHE A 100 -12.51 5.14 -2.37
CA PHE A 100 -13.71 4.69 -1.65
C PHE A 100 -13.81 5.19 -0.22
N GLY A 101 -12.83 5.97 0.26
CA GLY A 101 -12.88 6.57 1.59
C GLY A 101 -14.00 7.60 1.73
N THR A 102 -14.50 7.77 2.95
CA THR A 102 -15.35 8.93 3.27
C THR A 102 -14.52 10.20 3.30
N GLU A 103 -15.15 11.37 3.26
CA GLU A 103 -14.42 12.64 3.30
C GLU A 103 -13.68 12.84 4.63
N GLU A 104 -14.22 12.32 5.74
CA GLU A 104 -13.55 12.31 7.04
C GLU A 104 -12.28 11.45 7.01
N GLN A 105 -12.38 10.22 6.49
CA GLN A 105 -11.23 9.33 6.35
C GLN A 105 -10.16 9.94 5.43
N LYS A 106 -10.57 10.50 4.30
CA LYS A 106 -9.65 11.13 3.35
C LYS A 106 -8.94 12.33 3.96
N SER A 107 -9.69 13.21 4.63
CA SER A 107 -9.15 14.41 5.28
C SER A 107 -8.17 14.07 6.41
N GLU A 108 -8.42 12.98 7.15
CA GLU A 108 -7.52 12.56 8.23
C GLU A 108 -6.22 11.94 7.70
N TRP A 109 -6.32 11.07 6.69
CA TRP A 109 -5.22 10.16 6.34
C TRP A 109 -4.47 10.54 5.07
N LEU A 110 -5.15 11.04 4.03
CA LEU A 110 -4.48 11.30 2.75
C LEU A 110 -3.33 12.32 2.84
N PRO A 111 -3.43 13.42 3.63
CA PRO A 111 -2.29 14.33 3.81
C PRO A 111 -1.06 13.67 4.42
N LYS A 112 -1.26 12.79 5.42
CA LYS A 112 -0.16 12.06 6.08
C LYS A 112 0.44 10.98 5.18
N VAL A 113 -0.39 10.36 4.35
CA VAL A 113 0.04 9.39 3.35
C VAL A 113 0.87 10.09 2.26
N ALA A 114 0.43 11.26 1.80
CA ALA A 114 1.10 12.02 0.76
C ALA A 114 2.47 12.55 1.20
N SER A 115 2.59 13.02 2.44
CA SER A 115 3.86 13.48 3.02
C SER A 115 4.84 12.33 3.34
N GLY A 116 4.35 11.09 3.38
CA GLY A 116 5.10 9.94 3.88
C GLY A 116 5.26 9.90 5.40
N GLU A 117 4.49 10.69 6.14
CA GLU A 117 4.36 10.57 7.61
C GLU A 117 3.68 9.25 8.00
N THR A 118 2.69 8.81 7.22
CA THR A 118 1.98 7.55 7.41
C THR A 118 2.33 6.59 6.29
N VAL A 119 2.90 5.43 6.64
CA VAL A 119 3.09 4.32 5.69
C VAL A 119 1.88 3.41 5.73
N THR A 120 1.37 3.06 4.55
CA THR A 120 0.19 2.19 4.38
C THR A 120 0.61 0.78 3.96
N SER A 121 -0.20 -0.22 4.27
CA SER A 121 -0.07 -1.59 3.77
C SER A 121 -1.42 -2.14 3.33
N PHE A 122 -1.40 -3.14 2.44
CA PHE A 122 -2.61 -3.77 1.91
C PHE A 122 -2.67 -5.24 2.32
N ALA A 123 -3.66 -5.58 3.13
CA ALA A 123 -3.80 -6.82 3.85
C ALA A 123 -4.96 -7.68 3.29
N LEU A 124 -4.68 -8.35 2.17
CA LEU A 124 -5.61 -9.25 1.49
C LEU A 124 -5.29 -10.72 1.74
N THR A 125 -4.11 -11.14 1.25
CA THR A 125 -3.63 -12.53 1.20
C THR A 125 -3.57 -13.16 2.57
N GLU A 126 -3.88 -14.45 2.64
CA GLU A 126 -3.87 -15.28 3.84
C GLU A 126 -3.10 -16.58 3.59
N PRO A 127 -2.68 -17.30 4.65
CA PRO A 127 -2.03 -18.61 4.50
C PRO A 127 -2.80 -19.58 3.60
N GLU A 128 -4.13 -19.61 3.73
CA GLU A 128 -5.02 -20.51 3.00
C GLU A 128 -5.72 -19.84 1.79
N ALA A 129 -5.46 -18.55 1.54
CA ALA A 129 -6.12 -17.78 0.48
C ALA A 129 -5.15 -16.81 -0.22
N GLY A 130 -4.62 -17.26 -1.36
CA GLY A 130 -3.78 -16.47 -2.27
C GLY A 130 -4.53 -16.07 -3.54
N SER A 131 -4.42 -16.89 -4.59
CA SER A 131 -5.11 -16.66 -5.88
C SER A 131 -6.63 -16.68 -5.74
N ASP A 132 -7.17 -17.57 -4.90
CA ASP A 132 -8.57 -17.53 -4.48
C ASP A 132 -8.77 -16.53 -3.33
N ALA A 133 -8.63 -15.23 -3.64
CA ALA A 133 -8.73 -14.17 -2.65
C ALA A 133 -10.14 -14.07 -2.02
N GLY A 134 -11.18 -14.57 -2.70
CA GLY A 134 -12.55 -14.59 -2.17
C GLY A 134 -12.74 -15.62 -1.06
N GLY A 135 -11.85 -16.62 -0.98
CA GLY A 135 -11.83 -17.68 0.02
C GLY A 135 -11.30 -17.26 1.40
N LEU A 136 -10.95 -15.98 1.60
CA LEU A 136 -10.37 -15.46 2.84
C LEU A 136 -11.23 -15.80 4.07
N LYS A 137 -10.54 -16.02 5.20
CA LYS A 137 -11.06 -16.53 6.47
C LYS A 137 -10.95 -15.53 7.61
N THR A 138 -10.11 -14.49 7.51
CA THR A 138 -10.08 -13.41 8.52
C THR A 138 -11.48 -12.85 8.67
N LYS A 139 -11.97 -12.76 9.90
CA LYS A 139 -13.33 -12.33 10.22
C LYS A 139 -13.32 -10.94 10.82
N ALA A 140 -14.38 -10.18 10.56
CA ALA A 140 -14.73 -8.96 11.27
C ALA A 140 -16.14 -9.17 11.82
N THR A 141 -16.25 -9.63 13.06
CA THR A 141 -17.54 -9.94 13.68
C THR A 141 -18.11 -8.67 14.33
N PRO A 142 -19.39 -8.32 14.10
CA PRO A 142 -20.01 -7.16 14.75
C PRO A 142 -19.91 -7.21 16.27
N ASP A 143 -19.55 -6.08 16.88
CA ASP A 143 -19.45 -5.90 18.33
C ASP A 143 -19.81 -4.46 18.71
N GLY A 144 -21.04 -4.25 19.19
CA GLY A 144 -21.55 -2.92 19.51
C GLY A 144 -21.63 -2.02 18.26
N ASP A 145 -20.91 -0.90 18.30
CA ASP A 145 -20.79 0.09 17.23
C ASP A 145 -19.58 -0.16 16.30
N GLY A 146 -18.97 -1.33 16.40
CA GLY A 146 -17.78 -1.69 15.62
C GLY A 146 -17.68 -3.17 15.31
N TYR A 147 -16.44 -3.63 15.15
CA TYR A 147 -16.11 -5.00 14.78
C TYR A 147 -14.94 -5.52 15.62
N ILE A 148 -14.92 -6.83 15.83
CA ILE A 148 -13.77 -7.57 16.35
C ILE A 148 -13.15 -8.36 15.19
N LEU A 149 -11.88 -8.07 14.89
CA LEU A 149 -11.12 -8.74 13.86
C LEU A 149 -10.33 -9.93 14.44
N ASN A 150 -10.41 -11.06 13.74
CA ASN A 150 -9.68 -12.28 14.06
C ASN A 150 -9.18 -12.96 12.79
N GLY A 151 -7.87 -13.20 12.71
CA GLY A 151 -7.27 -13.89 11.58
C GLY A 151 -5.80 -13.57 11.36
N THR A 152 -5.27 -14.04 10.23
CA THR A 152 -3.87 -13.82 9.84
C THR A 152 -3.79 -13.51 8.37
N LYS A 153 -3.08 -12.41 8.08
CA LYS A 153 -2.74 -11.96 6.75
C LYS A 153 -1.29 -12.29 6.47
N ARG A 154 -0.97 -12.63 5.23
CA ARG A 154 0.32 -13.17 4.81
C ARG A 154 0.94 -12.38 3.67
N PHE A 155 2.27 -12.21 3.74
CA PHE A 155 3.07 -11.52 2.74
C PHE A 155 2.70 -10.05 2.57
N ILE A 156 2.44 -9.37 3.68
CA ILE A 156 2.01 -7.98 3.66
C ILE A 156 3.25 -7.08 3.54
N THR A 157 3.42 -6.50 2.35
CA THR A 157 4.51 -5.57 2.04
C THR A 157 4.48 -4.35 2.95
N ASN A 158 5.66 -3.96 3.45
CA ASN A 158 5.90 -2.85 4.36
C ASN A 158 5.23 -2.96 5.74
N ALA A 159 4.64 -4.11 6.10
CA ALA A 159 3.89 -4.25 7.34
C ALA A 159 4.71 -3.96 8.61
N ASN A 160 6.02 -4.18 8.57
CA ASN A 160 6.93 -3.87 9.69
C ASN A 160 7.00 -2.37 10.01
N VAL A 161 6.81 -1.51 9.02
CA VAL A 161 6.90 -0.05 9.13
C VAL A 161 5.57 0.67 8.87
N ALA A 162 4.51 -0.06 8.48
CA ALA A 162 3.22 0.52 8.20
C ALA A 162 2.48 0.97 9.47
N ASP A 163 1.93 2.18 9.42
CA ASP A 163 1.08 2.77 10.45
C ASP A 163 -0.40 2.45 10.23
N LEU A 164 -0.76 2.14 8.98
CA LEU A 164 -2.14 1.96 8.54
C LEU A 164 -2.29 0.76 7.59
N PHE A 165 -3.30 -0.07 7.81
CA PHE A 165 -3.55 -1.28 7.03
C PHE A 165 -4.93 -1.19 6.38
N THR A 166 -4.98 -1.33 5.06
CA THR A 166 -6.23 -1.64 4.34
C THR A 166 -6.45 -3.16 4.43
N VAL A 167 -7.37 -3.60 5.29
CA VAL A 167 -7.63 -5.00 5.63
C VAL A 167 -8.92 -5.47 4.99
N MET A 168 -8.87 -6.59 4.28
CA MET A 168 -10.07 -7.29 3.81
C MET A 168 -10.45 -8.39 4.80
N ALA A 169 -11.67 -8.35 5.32
CA ALA A 169 -12.15 -9.32 6.29
C ALA A 169 -13.62 -9.69 6.01
N ARG A 170 -13.99 -10.91 6.36
CA ARG A 170 -15.35 -11.44 6.19
C ARG A 170 -16.25 -10.91 7.30
N THR A 171 -17.25 -10.11 6.95
CA THR A 171 -18.28 -9.62 7.88
C THR A 171 -19.50 -10.53 7.90
N ASP A 172 -19.82 -11.16 6.76
CA ASP A 172 -20.92 -12.12 6.65
C ASP A 172 -20.34 -13.55 6.49
N ALA A 173 -20.58 -14.39 7.49
CA ALA A 173 -20.11 -15.78 7.51
C ALA A 173 -20.98 -16.71 6.67
N ASP A 174 -22.24 -16.34 6.42
CA ASP A 174 -23.22 -17.13 5.67
C ASP A 174 -23.16 -16.83 4.17
N GLU A 175 -22.55 -15.70 3.78
CA GLU A 175 -22.25 -15.34 2.38
C GLU A 175 -20.81 -15.72 1.99
N PRO A 176 -20.59 -16.92 1.41
CA PRO A 176 -19.27 -17.32 0.94
C PRO A 176 -18.81 -16.48 -0.26
N GLY A 177 -17.48 -16.40 -0.43
CA GLY A 177 -16.88 -15.68 -1.55
C GLY A 177 -16.91 -14.16 -1.38
N ALA A 178 -16.95 -13.46 -2.51
CA ALA A 178 -16.69 -12.01 -2.60
C ALA A 178 -17.70 -11.13 -1.85
N LYS A 179 -18.98 -11.51 -1.82
CA LYS A 179 -20.06 -10.67 -1.26
C LYS A 179 -20.04 -10.56 0.26
N GLY A 180 -19.47 -11.54 0.96
CA GLY A 180 -19.32 -11.50 2.41
C GLY A 180 -18.09 -10.75 2.91
N VAL A 181 -17.28 -10.18 2.02
CA VAL A 181 -16.01 -9.51 2.37
C VAL A 181 -16.20 -8.00 2.42
N SER A 182 -15.75 -7.39 3.51
CA SER A 182 -15.68 -5.93 3.70
C SER A 182 -14.22 -5.46 3.78
N ALA A 183 -13.99 -4.17 3.56
CA ALA A 183 -12.68 -3.53 3.65
C ALA A 183 -12.64 -2.54 4.82
N PHE A 184 -11.51 -2.48 5.52
CA PHE A 184 -11.31 -1.65 6.70
C PHE A 184 -9.96 -0.94 6.64
N ILE A 185 -9.89 0.26 7.17
CA ILE A 185 -8.65 0.94 7.56
C ILE A 185 -8.39 0.64 9.04
N VAL A 186 -7.32 -0.07 9.33
CA VAL A 186 -6.94 -0.46 10.70
C VAL A 186 -5.58 0.14 11.04
N ARG A 187 -5.48 0.80 12.19
CA ARG A 187 -4.23 1.40 12.64
C ARG A 187 -3.31 0.35 13.23
N ARG A 188 -2.00 0.54 13.08
CA ARG A 188 -0.98 -0.36 13.66
C ARG A 188 -1.09 -0.51 15.18
N ASP A 189 -1.51 0.56 15.86
CA ASP A 189 -1.64 0.62 17.31
C ASP A 189 -2.96 0.04 17.85
N THR A 190 -3.84 -0.48 16.98
CA THR A 190 -5.07 -1.16 17.40
C THR A 190 -4.72 -2.36 18.30
N PRO A 191 -5.18 -2.38 19.57
CA PRO A 191 -4.95 -3.52 20.46
C PRO A 191 -5.45 -4.83 19.82
N GLY A 192 -4.64 -5.89 19.90
CA GLY A 192 -4.93 -7.16 19.22
C GLY A 192 -4.36 -7.27 17.80
N LEU A 193 -3.85 -6.18 17.21
CA LEU A 193 -3.04 -6.24 15.99
C LEU A 193 -1.56 -6.46 16.35
N SER A 194 -0.93 -7.42 15.70
CA SER A 194 0.53 -7.60 15.77
C SER A 194 1.12 -7.92 14.40
N VAL A 195 2.41 -7.59 14.22
CA VAL A 195 3.14 -7.83 12.98
C VAL A 195 4.23 -8.87 13.25
N GLY A 196 4.30 -9.88 12.39
CA GLY A 196 5.30 -10.94 12.45
C GLY A 196 6.70 -10.43 12.09
N LYS A 197 7.68 -11.34 12.15
CA LYS A 197 9.04 -11.05 11.66
C LYS A 197 9.03 -10.95 10.13
N PRO A 198 9.92 -10.12 9.54
CA PRO A 198 10.10 -10.11 8.09
C PRO A 198 10.47 -11.48 7.53
N GLU A 199 9.88 -11.83 6.39
CA GLU A 199 10.15 -13.08 5.69
C GLU A 199 11.53 -13.08 5.00
N LYS A 200 12.17 -14.25 4.98
CA LYS A 200 13.37 -14.48 4.17
C LYS A 200 12.96 -14.77 2.72
N LYS A 201 13.35 -13.88 1.81
CA LYS A 201 12.97 -13.92 0.40
C LYS A 201 14.16 -14.29 -0.48
N MET A 202 13.89 -14.76 -1.70
CA MET A 202 14.92 -15.00 -2.72
C MET A 202 15.63 -13.71 -3.15
N GLY A 203 14.92 -12.58 -3.19
CA GLY A 203 15.45 -11.27 -3.58
C GLY A 203 14.63 -10.13 -2.98
N GLN A 204 14.88 -8.90 -3.46
CA GLN A 204 14.29 -7.66 -2.92
C GLN A 204 14.67 -7.43 -1.44
N GLN A 205 15.93 -7.63 -1.11
CA GLN A 205 16.51 -7.21 0.17
C GLN A 205 16.33 -5.70 0.33
N GLY A 206 15.85 -5.25 1.49
CA GLY A 206 15.38 -3.89 1.75
C GLY A 206 13.87 -3.70 1.62
N ALA A 207 13.15 -4.61 0.95
CA ALA A 207 11.68 -4.63 0.90
C ALA A 207 11.12 -5.72 1.81
N HIS A 208 10.57 -5.36 2.96
CA HIS A 208 10.07 -6.33 3.92
C HIS A 208 8.62 -6.72 3.64
N ILE A 209 8.33 -8.01 3.81
CA ILE A 209 6.96 -8.55 3.87
C ILE A 209 6.82 -9.27 5.21
N CYS A 210 5.70 -9.09 5.89
CA CYS A 210 5.44 -9.75 7.17
C CYS A 210 4.02 -10.32 7.18
N ASP A 211 3.77 -11.28 8.07
CA ASP A 211 2.42 -11.61 8.47
C ASP A 211 1.83 -10.50 9.36
N VAL A 212 0.52 -10.27 9.27
CA VAL A 212 -0.23 -9.37 10.16
C VAL A 212 -1.31 -10.20 10.84
N ILE A 213 -1.30 -10.21 12.17
CA ILE A 213 -2.14 -11.06 13.02
C ILE A 213 -3.13 -10.18 13.74
N PHE A 214 -4.40 -10.60 13.71
CA PHE A 214 -5.49 -9.99 14.47
C PHE A 214 -5.98 -11.02 15.48
N ASP A 215 -5.84 -10.70 16.76
CA ASP A 215 -6.37 -11.47 17.89
C ASP A 215 -7.29 -10.55 18.69
N ASN A 216 -8.59 -10.73 18.49
CA ASN A 216 -9.64 -9.90 19.07
C ASN A 216 -9.41 -8.39 18.91
N ALA A 217 -8.95 -7.99 17.73
CA ALA A 217 -8.63 -6.61 17.43
C ALA A 217 -9.91 -5.79 17.22
N ARG A 218 -10.23 -4.90 18.16
CA ARG A 218 -11.47 -4.11 18.12
C ARG A 218 -11.28 -2.84 17.30
N ILE A 219 -12.18 -2.60 16.35
CA ILE A 219 -12.19 -1.41 15.50
C ILE A 219 -13.59 -0.80 15.47
N ASP A 220 -13.67 0.51 15.26
CA ASP A 220 -14.95 1.23 15.15
C ASP A 220 -15.58 1.02 13.77
N ALA A 221 -16.91 1.18 13.64
CA ALA A 221 -17.56 1.10 12.33
C ALA A 221 -17.05 2.15 11.33
N SER A 222 -16.54 3.28 11.81
CA SER A 222 -15.92 4.34 11.00
C SER A 222 -14.63 3.88 10.29
N CYS A 223 -14.02 2.78 10.71
CA CYS A 223 -12.89 2.17 10.02
C CYS A 223 -13.28 1.52 8.68
N ARG A 224 -14.57 1.24 8.44
CA ARG A 224 -15.01 0.57 7.21
C ARG A 224 -14.87 1.50 6.00
N ILE A 225 -14.32 0.97 4.92
CA ILE A 225 -14.24 1.62 3.61
C ILE A 225 -15.37 1.09 2.74
N ALA A 226 -16.03 1.98 2.00
CA ALA A 226 -17.19 1.65 1.17
C ALA A 226 -18.34 1.00 1.99
N GLY A 227 -19.25 0.31 1.32
CA GLY A 227 -20.32 -0.46 1.96
C GLY A 227 -19.83 -1.78 2.56
N GLU A 228 -20.62 -2.31 3.51
CA GLU A 228 -20.44 -3.70 3.97
C GLU A 228 -20.66 -4.68 2.80
N GLY A 229 -19.79 -5.69 2.69
CA GLY A 229 -19.79 -6.64 1.57
C GLY A 229 -19.17 -6.12 0.27
N GLU A 230 -18.71 -4.86 0.24
CA GLU A 230 -18.04 -4.28 -0.94
C GLU A 230 -16.52 -4.43 -0.93
N GLY A 231 -15.94 -5.05 0.10
CA GLY A 231 -14.49 -5.14 0.29
C GLY A 231 -13.76 -5.85 -0.84
N PHE A 232 -14.37 -6.87 -1.44
CA PHE A 232 -13.77 -7.55 -2.59
C PHE A 232 -13.73 -6.67 -3.84
N LYS A 233 -14.77 -5.85 -4.06
CA LYS A 233 -14.80 -4.85 -5.14
C LYS A 233 -13.71 -3.81 -4.93
N VAL A 234 -13.57 -3.28 -3.72
CA VAL A 234 -12.48 -2.36 -3.35
C VAL A 234 -11.13 -3.00 -3.66
N ALA A 235 -10.90 -4.23 -3.20
CA ALA A 235 -9.64 -4.93 -3.43
C ALA A 235 -9.32 -5.12 -4.92
N MET A 236 -10.29 -5.53 -5.74
CA MET A 236 -10.07 -5.73 -7.17
C MET A 236 -9.79 -4.41 -7.90
N SER A 237 -10.55 -3.34 -7.64
CA SER A 237 -10.32 -2.03 -8.25
C SER A 237 -8.93 -1.49 -7.95
N VAL A 238 -8.46 -1.69 -6.73
CA VAL A 238 -7.13 -1.26 -6.30
C VAL A 238 -6.03 -2.12 -6.94
N LEU A 239 -6.22 -3.43 -7.04
CA LEU A 239 -5.28 -4.34 -7.70
C LEU A 239 -5.16 -4.09 -9.20
N ASP A 240 -6.23 -3.71 -9.89
CA ASP A 240 -6.18 -3.38 -11.32
C ASP A 240 -5.25 -2.19 -11.59
N LYS A 241 -5.32 -1.15 -10.76
CA LYS A 241 -4.36 -0.03 -10.81
C LYS A 241 -2.94 -0.49 -10.43
N GLY A 242 -2.81 -1.26 -9.35
CA GLY A 242 -1.52 -1.78 -8.89
C GLY A 242 -0.79 -2.63 -9.94
N ARG A 243 -1.53 -3.42 -10.74
CA ARG A 243 -0.98 -4.26 -11.82
C ARG A 243 -0.32 -3.44 -12.92
N LEU A 244 -0.88 -2.29 -13.28
CA LEU A 244 -0.27 -1.39 -14.27
C LEU A 244 1.06 -0.85 -13.77
N HIS A 245 1.08 -0.38 -12.52
CA HIS A 245 2.29 0.15 -11.90
C HIS A 245 3.38 -0.93 -11.71
N ILE A 246 3.02 -2.14 -11.27
CA ILE A 246 4.00 -3.24 -11.18
C ILE A 246 4.52 -3.62 -12.57
N SER A 247 3.68 -3.60 -13.60
CA SER A 247 4.10 -3.86 -14.99
C SER A 247 5.10 -2.81 -15.50
N SER A 248 4.93 -1.53 -15.14
CA SER A 248 5.89 -0.50 -15.53
C SER A 248 7.23 -0.67 -14.79
N VAL A 249 7.22 -0.98 -13.49
CA VAL A 249 8.44 -1.27 -12.73
C VAL A 249 9.18 -2.48 -13.32
N CYS A 250 8.47 -3.56 -13.65
CA CYS A 250 9.06 -4.73 -14.30
C CYS A 250 9.65 -4.40 -15.67
N THR A 251 9.00 -3.54 -16.45
CA THR A 251 9.52 -3.07 -17.74
C THR A 251 10.78 -2.22 -17.59
N GLY A 252 10.85 -1.36 -16.57
CA GLY A 252 12.04 -0.56 -16.29
C GLY A 252 13.26 -1.39 -15.85
N MET A 253 13.01 -2.56 -15.26
CA MET A 253 14.03 -3.51 -14.81
C MET A 253 14.58 -4.41 -15.93
N ALA A 254 13.82 -4.60 -17.02
CA ALA A 254 14.13 -5.51 -18.12
C ALA A 254 15.11 -4.91 -19.13
#